data_AF-A0A4U1CG50-F1
#
_entry.id   AF-A0A4U1CG50-F1
#
_cell.length_a   1.000
_cell.length_b   1.000
_cell.length_c   1.000
_cell.angle_alpha   90.00
_cell.angle_beta   90.00
_cell.angle_gamma   90.00
#
_symmetry.space_group_name_H-M   'P 1'
#
loop_
_entity.id
_entity.type
_entity.pdbx_description
1 polymer ?
#
loop_
_entity_poly.entity_id
_entity_poly.type
_entity_poly.pdbx_seq_one_letter_code
_entity_poly.pdbx_strand_id
1 'polypeptide(L)'
;MKIAIVAVLGVYATIGCEKEKSIAPVPEVKIEDATIAKLTKFLSISLYTPIDQVVYYAKEKEFVIYGKNHLSLESVQETYNKANEYKLNYEN
;
A
#
# COMPACT_ATOMS: atom_id res chain seq x y z
N MET A 1 48.71 41.73 -1.22
CA MET A 1 47.84 41.03 -0.25
C MET A 1 46.85 42.04 0.31
N LYS A 2 45.58 41.95 -0.07
CA LYS A 2 44.42 42.61 0.57
C LYS A 2 43.17 41.93 0.02
N ILE A 3 42.65 41.02 0.82
CA ILE A 3 41.43 40.27 0.59
C ILE A 3 40.27 41.22 0.91
N ALA A 4 39.31 41.36 0.01
CA ALA A 4 38.01 41.94 0.31
C ALA A 4 36.95 40.86 0.11
N ILE A 5 36.58 40.23 1.21
CA ILE A 5 35.41 39.35 1.33
C ILE A 5 34.18 40.27 1.31
N VAL A 6 33.28 40.05 0.35
CA VAL A 6 31.90 40.55 0.45
C VAL A 6 31.00 39.32 0.49
N ALA A 7 30.55 39.02 1.70
CA ALA A 7 29.46 38.11 1.97
C ALA A 7 28.15 38.74 1.47
N VAL A 8 27.35 37.98 0.73
CA VAL A 8 25.92 38.26 0.55
C VAL A 8 25.15 37.01 0.97
N LEU A 9 24.41 37.19 2.06
CA LEU A 9 23.51 36.25 2.70
C LEU A 9 22.17 36.17 1.96
N GLY A 10 21.65 34.94 1.87
CA GLY A 10 20.21 34.62 1.92
C GLY A 10 19.42 34.82 0.63
N VAL A 11 18.32 34.11 0.36
CA VAL A 11 17.64 32.97 0.99
C VAL A 11 16.84 32.36 -0.17
N TYR A 12 16.95 31.05 -0.42
CA TYR A 12 15.88 30.34 -1.12
C TYR A 12 15.46 29.20 -0.21
N ALA A 13 14.46 29.50 0.63
CA ALA A 13 13.67 28.50 1.30
C ALA A 13 12.98 27.69 0.21
N THR A 14 13.48 26.48 -0.06
CA THR A 14 12.69 25.50 -0.79
C THR A 14 11.61 25.00 0.16
N ILE A 15 10.45 25.65 0.09
CA ILE A 15 9.19 25.11 0.56
C ILE A 15 8.90 23.92 -0.35
N GLY A 16 9.45 22.75 -0.01
CA GLY A 16 9.09 21.48 -0.60
C GLY A 16 7.81 20.98 0.06
N CYS A 17 6.72 21.70 -0.16
CA CYS A 17 5.37 21.28 0.20
C CYS A 17 5.09 19.94 -0.48
N GLU A 18 4.49 19.03 0.28
CA GLU A 18 4.19 17.66 -0.10
C GLU A 18 3.59 17.56 -1.50
N LYS A 19 4.24 16.79 -2.38
CA LYS A 19 3.54 16.27 -3.56
C LYS A 19 2.50 15.28 -3.03
N GLU A 20 1.28 15.78 -2.85
CA GLU A 20 0.05 15.01 -2.90
C GLU A 20 0.19 14.01 -4.06
N LYS A 21 0.47 12.75 -3.72
CA LYS A 21 0.31 11.64 -4.65
C LYS A 21 -1.18 11.61 -4.95
N SER A 22 -1.55 12.18 -6.09
CA SER A 22 -2.85 11.99 -6.73
C SER A 22 -3.16 10.49 -6.69
N ILE A 23 -4.09 10.11 -5.81
CA ILE A 23 -4.59 8.76 -5.71
C ILE A 23 -5.45 8.59 -6.96
N ALA A 24 -4.88 7.92 -7.96
CA ALA A 24 -5.61 7.58 -9.18
C ALA A 24 -6.94 6.91 -8.77
N PRO A 25 -8.06 7.23 -9.44
CA PRO A 25 -9.36 6.64 -9.11
C PRO A 25 -9.23 5.12 -9.22
N VAL A 26 -9.47 4.45 -8.09
CA VAL A 26 -9.47 2.99 -7.98
C VAL A 26 -10.56 2.48 -8.92
N PRO A 27 -10.23 1.73 -9.99
CA PRO A 27 -11.23 1.21 -10.90
C PRO A 27 -12.08 0.16 -10.17
N GLU A 28 -13.39 0.38 -10.16
CA GLU A 28 -14.41 -0.52 -9.62
C GLU A 28 -14.55 -1.74 -10.56
N VAL A 29 -14.08 -2.93 -10.16
CA VAL A 29 -14.04 -4.14 -11.01
C VAL A 29 -15.08 -5.17 -10.55
N LYS A 30 -16.25 -5.13 -11.19
CA LYS A 30 -17.34 -6.07 -10.92
C LYS A 30 -17.00 -7.48 -11.41
N ILE A 31 -17.12 -8.45 -10.48
CA ILE A 31 -17.20 -9.94 -10.61
C ILE A 31 -16.03 -10.77 -10.01
N GLU A 32 -14.85 -10.20 -9.70
CA GLU A 32 -13.82 -10.86 -8.84
C GLU A 32 -13.77 -10.32 -7.38
N ASP A 33 -14.60 -9.31 -7.08
CA ASP A 33 -14.59 -8.54 -5.83
C ASP A 33 -14.75 -9.39 -4.57
N ALA A 34 -15.58 -10.42 -4.57
CA ALA A 34 -15.86 -11.18 -3.34
C ALA A 34 -14.63 -11.98 -2.88
N THR A 35 -13.90 -12.60 -3.81
CA THR A 35 -12.67 -13.32 -3.50
C THR A 35 -11.57 -12.35 -3.10
N ILE A 36 -11.38 -11.26 -3.85
CA ILE A 36 -10.38 -10.25 -3.52
C ILE A 36 -10.69 -9.62 -2.16
N ALA A 37 -11.94 -9.27 -1.86
CA ALA A 37 -12.34 -8.72 -0.56
C ALA A 37 -12.07 -9.70 0.59
N LYS A 38 -12.31 -11.00 0.40
CA LYS A 38 -11.95 -12.03 1.39
C LYS A 38 -10.45 -12.07 1.62
N LEU A 39 -9.65 -12.08 0.57
CA LEU A 39 -8.18 -12.09 0.68
C LEU A 39 -7.64 -10.79 1.30
N THR A 40 -8.23 -9.64 0.97
CA THR A 40 -7.91 -8.35 1.60
C THR A 40 -8.20 -8.39 3.10
N LYS A 41 -9.38 -8.90 3.50
CA LYS A 41 -9.75 -9.06 4.91
C LYS A 41 -8.83 -10.06 5.63
N PHE A 42 -8.49 -11.16 4.97
CA PHE A 42 -7.53 -12.14 5.47
C PHE A 42 -6.19 -11.50 5.78
N LEU A 43 -5.60 -10.78 4.81
CA LEU A 43 -4.33 -10.09 5.00
C LEU A 43 -4.39 -9.02 6.09
N SER A 44 -5.47 -8.23 6.14
CA SER A 44 -5.68 -7.22 7.17
C SER A 44 -5.65 -7.82 8.57
N ILE A 45 -6.35 -8.94 8.79
CA ILE A 45 -6.42 -9.61 10.09
C ILE A 45 -5.09 -10.32 10.40
N SER A 46 -4.59 -11.15 9.49
CA SER A 46 -3.40 -11.98 9.72
C SER A 46 -2.12 -11.16 9.92
N LEU A 47 -2.05 -9.98 9.30
CA LEU A 47 -0.90 -9.08 9.40
C LEU A 47 -1.15 -7.90 10.36
N TYR A 48 -2.25 -7.90 11.11
CA TYR A 48 -2.64 -6.80 12.00
C TYR A 48 -2.53 -5.42 11.32
N THR A 49 -2.94 -5.37 10.06
CA THR A 49 -2.80 -4.20 9.20
C THR A 49 -4.18 -3.62 8.91
N PRO A 50 -4.38 -2.29 9.01
CA PRO A 50 -5.64 -1.67 8.65
C PRO A 50 -6.08 -2.04 7.22
N ILE A 51 -7.38 -2.27 7.02
CA ILE A 51 -7.90 -2.80 5.75
C ILE A 51 -7.67 -1.83 4.57
N ASP A 52 -7.65 -0.52 4.83
CA ASP A 52 -7.32 0.53 3.87
C ASP A 52 -5.84 0.55 3.45
N GLN A 53 -4.97 -0.11 4.21
CA GLN A 53 -3.55 -0.28 3.91
C GLN A 53 -3.25 -1.55 3.12
N VAL A 54 -4.27 -2.34 2.77
CA VAL A 54 -4.16 -3.54 1.92
C VAL A 54 -4.84 -3.26 0.59
N VAL A 55 -4.04 -2.99 -0.45
CA VAL A 55 -4.54 -2.59 -1.77
C VAL A 55 -4.25 -3.68 -2.79
N TYR A 56 -5.27 -4.11 -3.54
CA TYR A 56 -5.09 -5.04 -4.64
C TYR A 56 -4.89 -4.30 -5.97
N TYR A 57 -3.82 -4.64 -6.69
CA TYR A 57 -3.53 -4.13 -8.02
C TYR A 57 -3.81 -5.23 -9.05
N ALA A 58 -4.93 -5.11 -9.76
CA ALA A 58 -5.42 -6.14 -10.67
C ALA A 58 -4.50 -6.38 -11.89
N LYS A 59 -3.84 -5.33 -12.39
CA LYS A 59 -2.96 -5.42 -13.56
C LYS A 59 -1.70 -6.24 -13.24
N GLU A 60 -1.14 -6.03 -12.06
CA GLU A 60 0.05 -6.72 -11.55
C GLU A 60 -0.30 -8.02 -10.82
N LYS A 61 -1.59 -8.26 -10.53
CA LYS A 61 -2.12 -9.38 -9.75
C LYS A 61 -1.41 -9.54 -8.41
N GLU A 62 -1.29 -8.45 -7.68
CA GLU A 62 -0.61 -8.42 -6.38
C GLU A 62 -1.37 -7.59 -5.34
N PHE A 63 -1.14 -7.91 -4.08
CA PHE A 63 -1.53 -7.11 -2.93
C PHE A 63 -0.34 -6.31 -2.46
N VAL A 64 -0.55 -5.01 -2.24
CA VAL A 64 0.44 -4.11 -1.67
C VAL A 64 -0.01 -3.68 -0.29
N ILE A 65 0.85 -3.92 0.68
CA ILE A 65 0.61 -3.64 2.10
C ILE A 65 1.51 -2.46 2.52
N TYR A 66 0.92 -1.43 3.14
CA TYR A 66 1.59 -0.16 3.48
C TYR A 66 2.33 0.50 2.30
N GLY A 67 1.84 0.31 1.08
CA GLY A 67 2.43 0.89 -0.13
C GLY A 67 3.83 0.38 -0.50
N LYS A 68 4.35 -0.69 0.14
CA LYS A 68 5.73 -1.15 -0.07
C LYS A 68 5.95 -2.67 -0.06
N ASN A 69 5.07 -3.44 0.58
CA ASN A 69 5.23 -4.89 0.66
C ASN A 69 4.30 -5.54 -0.37
N HIS A 70 4.87 -6.23 -1.35
CA HIS A 70 4.14 -6.83 -2.47
C HIS A 70 3.99 -8.33 -2.23
N LEU A 71 2.77 -8.84 -2.34
CA LEU A 71 2.46 -10.26 -2.30
C LEU A 71 1.66 -10.64 -3.54
N SER A 72 2.07 -11.65 -4.29
CA SER A 72 1.30 -12.10 -5.45
C SER A 72 -0.06 -12.65 -5.03
N LEU A 73 -1.07 -12.48 -5.89
CA LEU A 73 -2.41 -13.04 -5.68
C LEU A 73 -2.34 -14.56 -5.41
N GLU A 74 -1.53 -15.27 -6.18
CA GLU A 74 -1.33 -16.71 -6.06
C GLU A 74 -0.79 -17.09 -4.67
N SER A 75 0.26 -16.40 -4.21
CA SER A 75 0.84 -16.66 -2.89
C SER A 75 -0.17 -16.42 -1.77
N VAL A 76 -0.93 -15.33 -1.85
CA VAL A 76 -1.96 -15.01 -0.85
C VAL A 76 -3.08 -16.04 -0.87
N GLN A 77 -3.51 -16.50 -2.04
CA GLN A 77 -4.51 -17.57 -2.18
C GLN A 77 -4.02 -18.88 -1.58
N GLU A 78 -2.77 -19.28 -1.82
CA GLU A 78 -2.20 -20.49 -1.23
C GLU A 78 -2.13 -20.42 0.29
N THR A 79 -1.69 -19.28 0.84
CA THR A 79 -1.63 -19.08 2.29
C THR A 79 -3.04 -19.08 2.89
N TYR A 80 -3.98 -18.37 2.28
CA TYR A 80 -5.39 -18.37 2.69
C TYR A 80 -5.99 -19.78 2.67
N ASN A 81 -5.72 -20.56 1.62
CA ASN A 81 -6.25 -21.92 1.51
C ASN A 81 -5.80 -22.82 2.65
N LYS A 82 -4.57 -22.64 3.14
CA LYS A 82 -3.98 -23.38 4.26
C LYS A 82 -4.33 -22.82 5.65
N ALA A 83 -4.93 -21.63 5.73
CA ALA A 83 -5.20 -20.92 6.98
C ALA A 83 -6.49 -21.41 7.69
N ASN A 84 -6.46 -22.63 8.21
CA ASN A 84 -7.63 -23.25 8.87
C ASN A 84 -8.12 -22.47 10.09
N GLU A 85 -7.21 -21.96 10.93
CA GLU A 85 -7.57 -21.17 12.12
C GLU A 85 -8.26 -19.86 11.75
N TYR A 86 -7.85 -19.20 10.67
CA TYR A 86 -8.52 -18.01 10.18
C TYR A 86 -9.96 -18.34 9.77
N LYS A 87 -10.14 -19.36 8.93
CA LYS A 87 -11.46 -19.76 8.42
C LYS A 87 -12.41 -20.11 9.56
N LEU A 88 -11.92 -20.87 10.55
CA LEU A 88 -12.69 -21.25 11.74
C LEU A 88 -13.15 -20.04 12.55
N ASN A 89 -12.32 -19.01 12.69
CA ASN A 89 -12.62 -17.86 13.55
C ASN A 89 -13.37 -16.73 12.84
N TYR A 90 -13.30 -16.63 11.51
CA TYR A 90 -13.74 -15.44 10.78
C TYR A 90 -14.67 -15.69 9.58
N GLU A 91 -14.87 -16.94 9.16
CA GLU A 91 -15.67 -17.28 7.97
C GLU A 91 -16.78 -18.32 8.20
N ASN A 92 -17.02 -18.73 9.46
CA ASN A 92 -18.15 -19.59 9.83
C ASN A 92 -19.51 -18.89 9.71
#